data_AF-A0A843S893-F1
#
_entry.id   AF-A0A843S893-F1
#
_cell.length_a   1.000
_cell.length_b   1.000
_cell.length_c   1.000
_cell.angle_alpha   90.00
_cell.angle_beta   90.00
_cell.angle_gamma   90.00
#
_symmetry.space_group_name_H-M   'P 1'
#
loop_
_entity.id
_entity.type
_entity.pdbx_description
1 polymer ?
#
loop_
_entity_poly.entity_id
_entity_poly.type
_entity_poly.pdbx_seq_one_letter_code
_entity_poly.pdbx_strand_id
1 'polypeptide(L)'
;MAHYILTGAGFSRNWGGWLANEVFEYLLGCQEVADSAPLRTLLWRHQRINGFESALAEVQRAYVLNPNEHLDALRGLQAAIERMFSHMNQHLFTRAWEFHQDRERSITGFLAAST
;
A
#
# COMPACT_ATOMS: atom_id res chain seq x y z
N MET A 1 4.03 -8.42 -16.86
CA MET A 1 4.36 -7.25 -16.02
C MET A 1 3.10 -6.82 -15.33
N ALA A 2 3.04 -6.91 -13.99
CA ALA A 2 1.88 -6.47 -13.23
C ALA A 2 2.00 -4.97 -12.95
N HIS A 3 1.00 -4.20 -13.36
CA HIS A 3 0.92 -2.77 -13.09
C HIS A 3 0.03 -2.56 -11.87
N TYR A 4 0.61 -2.18 -10.74
CA TYR A 4 -0.15 -1.85 -9.52
C TYR A 4 -0.55 -0.37 -9.59
N ILE A 5 -1.84 -0.10 -9.78
CA ILE A 5 -2.38 1.26 -9.68
C ILE A 5 -2.57 1.57 -8.19
N LEU A 6 -1.67 2.37 -7.64
CA LEU A 6 -1.72 2.87 -6.26
C LEU A 6 -2.64 4.10 -6.21
N THR A 7 -3.96 3.89 -6.29
CA THR A 7 -4.92 4.98 -6.13
C THR A 7 -4.94 5.42 -4.66
N GLY A 8 -4.15 6.44 -4.35
CA GLY A 8 -4.30 7.39 -3.24
C GLY A 8 -4.60 6.81 -1.85
N ALA A 9 -3.61 6.89 -0.96
CA ALA A 9 -3.74 6.65 0.49
C ALA A 9 -4.85 7.47 1.21
N GLY A 10 -5.48 8.43 0.52
CA GLY A 10 -6.66 9.16 1.02
C GLY A 10 -8.00 8.46 0.79
N PHE A 11 -8.12 7.55 -0.20
CA PHE A 11 -9.38 6.88 -0.54
C PHE A 11 -9.65 5.67 0.38
N SER A 12 -8.60 5.02 0.89
CA SER A 12 -8.68 3.82 1.72
C SER A 12 -9.09 4.09 3.17
N ARG A 13 -8.84 5.29 3.71
CA ARG A 13 -9.12 5.66 5.11
C ARG A 13 -10.61 5.61 5.47
N ASN A 14 -11.50 5.89 4.51
CA ASN A 14 -12.96 5.79 4.71
C ASN A 14 -13.51 4.37 4.52
N TRP A 15 -12.68 3.42 4.09
CA TRP A 15 -13.09 2.07 3.71
C TRP A 15 -12.41 0.98 4.55
N GLY A 16 -11.61 1.37 5.56
CA GLY A 16 -10.89 0.44 6.44
C GLY A 16 -9.52 -0.01 5.91
N GLY A 17 -8.93 0.75 4.96
CA GLY A 17 -7.54 0.56 4.59
C GLY A 17 -6.58 1.17 5.61
N TRP A 18 -5.37 0.63 5.63
CA TRP A 18 -4.33 1.03 6.57
C TRP A 18 -3.90 2.48 6.36
N LEU A 19 -3.71 3.19 7.47
CA LEU A 19 -2.99 4.46 7.48
C LEU A 19 -1.57 4.24 6.96
N ALA A 20 -0.95 5.26 6.38
CA ALA A 20 0.43 5.19 5.89
C ALA A 20 1.41 4.66 6.97
N ASN A 21 1.12 4.94 8.24
CA ASN A 21 1.86 4.50 9.41
C ASN A 21 1.70 2.98 9.65
N GLU A 22 0.48 2.45 9.49
CA GLU A 22 0.16 1.03 9.68
C GLU A 22 0.72 0.17 8.54
N VAL A 23 0.70 0.69 7.31
CA VAL A 23 1.42 0.13 6.17
C VAL A 23 2.91 -0.01 6.47
N PHE A 24 3.50 1.00 7.08
CA PHE A 24 4.92 1.00 7.37
C PHE A 24 5.29 -0.06 8.43
N GLU A 25 4.56 -0.12 9.54
CA GLU A 25 4.77 -1.12 10.57
C GLU A 25 4.56 -2.55 10.03
N TYR A 26 3.57 -2.76 9.16
CA TYR A 26 3.35 -4.07 8.53
C TYR A 26 4.54 -4.49 7.65
N LEU A 27 5.04 -3.58 6.82
CA LEU A 27 6.18 -3.87 5.94
C LEU A 27 7.44 -4.17 6.75
N LEU A 28 7.68 -3.48 7.87
CA LEU A 28 8.77 -3.79 8.79
C LEU A 28 8.62 -5.16 9.46
N GLY A 29 7.40 -5.63 9.66
CA GLY A 29 7.08 -6.94 10.22
C GLY A 29 7.15 -8.10 9.23
N CYS A 30 7.27 -7.85 7.93
CA CYS A 30 7.42 -8.89 6.93
C CYS A 30 8.82 -9.54 7.03
N GLN A 31 8.87 -10.87 7.04
CA GLN A 31 10.10 -11.64 7.24
C GLN A 31 11.23 -11.24 6.27
N GLU A 32 10.89 -10.98 5.01
CA GLU A 32 11.82 -10.61 3.94
C GLU A 32 12.43 -9.22 4.14
N VAL A 33 11.75 -8.35 4.87
CA VAL A 33 12.25 -7.05 5.28
C VAL A 33 13.01 -7.15 6.60
N ALA A 34 12.53 -7.96 7.55
CA ALA A 34 13.16 -8.18 8.84
C ALA A 34 14.54 -8.84 8.71
N ASP A 35 14.67 -9.80 7.79
CA ASP A 35 15.93 -10.52 7.51
C ASP A 35 16.91 -9.69 6.66
N SER A 36 16.45 -8.59 6.07
CA SER A 36 17.24 -7.72 5.20
C SER A 36 17.51 -6.37 5.87
N ALA A 37 18.64 -6.27 6.58
CA ALA A 37 19.08 -5.01 7.18
C ALA A 37 19.14 -3.82 6.20
N PRO A 38 19.55 -4.00 4.92
CA PRO A 38 19.49 -2.94 3.91
C PRO A 38 18.06 -2.48 3.61
N LEU A 39 17.11 -3.39 3.42
CA LEU A 39 15.72 -3.05 3.14
C LEU A 39 15.08 -2.32 4.31
N ARG A 40 15.33 -2.79 5.54
CA ARG A 40 14.81 -2.15 6.75
C ARG A 40 15.32 -0.72 6.89
N THR A 41 16.61 -0.49 6.65
CA THR A 41 17.21 0.85 6.71
C THR A 41 16.63 1.77 5.64
N LEU A 42 16.42 1.23 4.44
CA LEU A 42 15.87 1.95 3.31
C LEU A 42 14.40 2.34 3.56
N LEU A 43 13.59 1.45 4.14
CA LEU A 43 12.24 1.78 4.59
C LEU A 43 12.25 2.87 5.66
N TRP A 44 13.07 2.74 6.71
CA TRP A 44 13.19 3.78 7.76
C TRP A 44 13.59 5.15 7.20
N ARG A 45 14.50 5.19 6.22
CA ARG A 45 14.89 6.44 5.55
C ARG A 45 13.71 7.11 4.86
N HIS A 46 12.86 6.34 4.19
CA HIS A 46 11.75 6.85 3.39
C HIS A 46 10.42 6.98 4.15
N GLN A 47 10.36 6.56 5.42
CA GLN A 47 9.15 6.66 6.26
C GLN A 47 8.51 8.07 6.22
N ARG A 48 9.33 9.12 6.19
CA ARG A 48 8.89 10.53 6.20
C ARG A 48 8.86 11.20 4.82
N ILE A 49 9.43 10.58 3.79
CA ILE A 49 9.67 11.19 2.46
C ILE A 49 8.88 10.39 1.41
N ASN A 50 7.55 10.38 1.53
CA ASN A 50 6.61 9.64 0.68
C ASN A 50 6.53 8.11 0.90
N GLY A 51 6.99 7.61 2.05
CA GLY A 51 6.72 6.24 2.49
C GLY A 51 7.38 5.15 1.63
N PHE A 52 6.75 3.96 1.63
CA PHE A 52 7.32 2.77 0.99
C PHE A 52 7.44 2.87 -0.54
N GLU A 53 6.69 3.77 -1.19
CA GLU A 53 6.78 3.99 -2.64
C GLU A 53 8.14 4.56 -3.05
N SER A 54 8.69 5.49 -2.27
CA SER A 54 10.04 6.04 -2.50
C SER A 54 11.13 5.00 -2.24
N ALA A 55 10.92 4.15 -1.23
CA ALA A 55 11.77 3.00 -0.99
C ALA A 55 11.78 2.04 -2.20
N LEU A 56 10.61 1.69 -2.75
CA LEU A 56 10.51 0.83 -3.93
C LEU A 56 11.21 1.44 -5.14
N ALA A 57 11.01 2.74 -5.39
CA ALA A 57 11.65 3.45 -6.49
C ALA A 57 13.19 3.50 -6.35
N GLU A 58 13.72 3.58 -5.12
CA GLU A 58 15.17 3.51 -4.87
C GLU A 58 15.72 2.11 -5.15
N VAL A 59 15.06 1.05 -4.67
CA VAL A 59 15.48 -0.34 -4.91
C VAL A 59 15.40 -0.70 -6.38
N GLN A 60 14.37 -0.25 -7.11
CA GLN A 60 14.25 -0.45 -8.55
C GLN A 60 15.38 0.24 -9.33
N ARG A 61 15.73 1.48 -8.96
CA ARG A 61 16.87 2.18 -9.57
C ARG A 61 18.19 1.46 -9.28
N ALA A 62 18.40 1.01 -8.05
CA ALA A 62 19.58 0.24 -7.68
C ALA A 62 19.67 -1.06 -8.48
N TYR A 63 18.55 -1.78 -8.64
CA TYR A 63 18.47 -2.99 -9.46
C TYR A 63 18.80 -2.75 -10.93
N VAL A 64 18.34 -1.65 -11.53
CA VAL A 64 18.70 -1.31 -12.92
C VAL A 64 20.22 -1.10 -13.07
N LEU A 65 20.87 -0.54 -12.05
CA LEU A 65 22.32 -0.32 -12.05
C LEU A 65 23.11 -1.60 -11.78
N ASN A 66 22.69 -2.41 -10.80
CA ASN A 66 23.34 -3.64 -10.38
C ASN A 66 22.32 -4.76 -10.11
N PRO A 67 21.87 -5.49 -11.15
CA PRO A 67 20.80 -6.48 -11.01
C PRO A 67 21.13 -7.60 -10.02
N ASN A 68 22.35 -8.14 -10.09
CA ASN A 68 22.75 -9.30 -9.28
C ASN A 68 22.81 -9.00 -7.78
N GLU A 69 23.08 -7.75 -7.39
CA GLU A 69 23.21 -7.34 -5.99
C GLU A 69 21.86 -6.96 -5.36
N HIS A 70 20.92 -6.48 -6.18
CA HIS A 70 19.65 -5.94 -5.69
C HIS A 70 18.42 -6.78 -6.06
N LEU A 71 18.58 -7.90 -6.76
CA LEU A 71 17.47 -8.79 -7.14
C LEU A 71 16.69 -9.29 -5.92
N ASP A 72 17.40 -9.74 -4.88
CA ASP A 72 16.76 -10.29 -3.67
C ASP A 72 16.06 -9.19 -2.87
N ALA A 73 16.67 -8.01 -2.78
CA ALA A 73 16.06 -6.84 -2.15
C ALA A 73 14.78 -6.40 -2.88
N LEU A 74 14.83 -6.35 -4.21
CA LEU A 74 13.67 -5.99 -5.04
C LEU A 74 12.54 -7.01 -4.88
N ARG A 75 12.86 -8.31 -4.97
CA ARG A 75 11.87 -9.40 -4.80
C ARG A 75 11.27 -9.39 -3.40
N GLY A 76 12.08 -9.23 -2.36
CA GLY A 76 11.62 -9.20 -0.98
C GLY A 76 10.65 -8.05 -0.72
N LEU A 77 11.00 -6.84 -1.19
CA LEU A 77 10.14 -5.67 -1.05
C LEU A 77 8.84 -5.80 -1.86
N GLN A 78 8.91 -6.30 -3.10
CA GLN A 78 7.71 -6.56 -3.92
C GLN A 78 6.79 -7.59 -3.28
N ALA A 79 7.34 -8.71 -2.79
CA ALA A 79 6.56 -9.76 -2.13
C ALA A 79 5.91 -9.28 -0.82
N ALA A 80 6.58 -8.39 -0.07
CA ALA A 80 6.00 -7.76 1.12
C ALA A 80 4.83 -6.83 0.76
N ILE A 81 4.98 -6.02 -0.29
CA ILE A 81 3.94 -5.12 -0.80
C ILE A 81 2.75 -5.92 -1.34
N GLU A 82 2.98 -6.97 -2.12
CA GLU A 82 1.93 -7.85 -2.65
C GLU A 82 1.11 -8.50 -1.52
N ARG A 83 1.77 -9.01 -0.47
CA ARG A 83 1.08 -9.57 0.70
C ARG A 83 0.30 -8.53 1.48
N MET A 84 0.84 -7.33 1.65
CA MET A 84 0.11 -6.23 2.25
C MET A 84 -1.20 -5.96 1.50
N PHE A 85 -1.15 -5.83 0.17
CA PHE A 85 -2.35 -5.61 -0.63
C PHE A 85 -3.30 -6.81 -0.60
N SER A 86 -2.79 -8.03 -0.62
CA SER A 86 -3.60 -9.24 -0.46
C SER A 86 -4.34 -9.25 0.87
N HIS A 87 -3.65 -8.93 1.97
CA HIS A 87 -4.24 -8.86 3.30
C HIS A 87 -5.29 -7.74 3.40
N MET A 88 -5.00 -6.56 2.87
CA MET A 88 -5.95 -5.45 2.83
C MET A 88 -7.19 -5.81 2.00
N ASN A 89 -7.01 -6.45 0.85
CA ASN A 89 -8.12 -6.89 -0.01
C ASN A 89 -8.99 -7.92 0.71
N GLN A 90 -8.40 -8.89 1.41
CA GLN A 90 -9.17 -9.86 2.21
C GLN A 90 -10.08 -9.15 3.22
N HIS A 91 -9.56 -8.18 3.97
CA HIS A 91 -10.38 -7.41 4.93
C HIS A 91 -11.48 -6.59 4.26
N LEU A 92 -11.22 -6.01 3.08
CA LEU A 92 -12.22 -5.29 2.30
C LEU A 92 -13.33 -6.21 1.77
N PHE A 93 -12.99 -7.42 1.31
CA PHE A 93 -13.96 -8.39 0.79
C PHE A 93 -14.74 -9.12 1.90
N THR A 94 -14.16 -9.24 3.09
CA THR A 94 -14.82 -9.91 4.23
C THR A 94 -15.81 -8.97 4.94
N ARG A 95 -15.68 -7.66 4.76
CA ARG A 95 -16.76 -6.73 5.10
C ARG A 95 -17.88 -6.92 4.08
N ALA A 96 -19.02 -7.45 4.53
CA ALA A 96 -20.27 -7.30 3.78
C ALA A 96 -20.39 -5.81 3.43
N TRP A 97 -20.59 -5.49 2.16
CA TRP A 97 -20.89 -4.13 1.75
C TRP A 97 -22.17 -3.71 2.46
N GLU A 98 -22.04 -3.11 3.64
CA GLU A 98 -23.13 -2.35 4.23
C GLU A 98 -23.23 -1.06 3.42
N PHE A 99 -23.88 -1.18 2.25
CA PHE A 99 -24.61 -0.06 1.72
C PHE A 99 -25.61 0.33 2.81
N HIS A 100 -25.24 1.28 3.66
CA HIS A 100 -26.20 1.96 4.51
C HIS A 100 -27.32 2.39 3.58
N GLN A 101 -28.48 1.76 3.74
CA GLN A 101 -29.72 2.15 3.05
C GLN A 101 -30.25 3.50 3.58
N ASP A 102 -29.40 4.31 4.23
CA ASP A 102 -29.71 5.71 4.55
C ASP A 102 -29.66 6.54 3.28
N ARG A 103 -30.78 6.46 2.56
CA ARG A 103 -31.17 7.35 1.46
C ARG A 103 -31.07 8.84 1.85
N GLU A 104 -31.00 9.14 3.14
CA GLU A 104 -30.91 10.49 3.69
C GLU A 104 -29.54 11.18 3.51
N ARG A 105 -28.48 10.45 3.12
CA ARG A 105 -27.16 11.06 2.81
C ARG A 105 -26.61 10.69 1.44
N SER A 106 -27.48 10.28 0.52
CA SER A 106 -27.05 9.97 -0.84
C SER A 106 -26.77 11.23 -1.66
N ILE A 107 -25.56 11.33 -2.22
CA ILE A 107 -25.12 12.43 -3.11
C ILE A 107 -26.01 12.50 -4.37
N THR A 108 -26.64 11.40 -4.77
CA THR A 108 -27.64 11.39 -5.85
C THR A 108 -28.92 12.15 -5.50
N GLY A 109 -29.33 12.21 -4.23
CA GLY A 109 -30.47 13.04 -3.81
C GLY A 109 -30.14 14.54 -3.89
N PHE A 110 -28.91 14.91 -3.58
CA PHE A 110 -28.43 16.30 -3.69
C PHE A 110 -28.34 16.78 -5.15
N LEU A 111 -27.89 15.91 -6.07
CA LEU A 111 -27.78 16.24 -7.49
C LEU A 111 -29.13 16.23 -8.21
N ALA A 112 -30.10 15.42 -7.77
CA ALA A 112 -31.43 15.37 -8.37
C ALA A 112 -32.34 16.55 -7.97
N ALA A 113 -32.05 17.26 -6.87
CA ALA A 113 -32.85 18.39 -6.38
C ALA A 113 -32.46 19.75 -6.99
N SER A 114 -31.53 19.79 -7.95
CA SER A 114 -31.00 21.02 -8.55
C SER A 114 -31.35 21.19 -10.04
N THR A 115 -32.45 20.61 -10.51
CA THR A 115 -32.99 20.88 -11.86
C THR A 115 -34.44 21.31 -11.81
#